data_AF-A0A5A9Z5H0-F1
#
_entry.id   AF-A0A5A9Z5H0-F1
#
_cell.length_a   1.000
_cell.length_b   1.000
_cell.length_c   1.000
_cell.angle_alpha   90.00
_cell.angle_beta   90.00
_cell.angle_gamma   90.00
#
_symmetry.space_group_name_H-M   'P 1'
#
loop_
_entity.id
_entity.type
_entity.pdbx_description
1 polymer ?
#
loop_
_entity_poly.entity_id
_entity_poly.type
_entity_poly.pdbx_seq_one_letter_code
_entity_poly.pdbx_strand_id
1 'polypeptide(L)'
;MGFIAGCFLVAMIAKVFWDFFTGTSEKRRAMLQEYASRPFEHIFLTVWMTFSVMFFFGIFFPLFGEILLTNGGWQVWEVGIIGFFGMTAIHIFINENKKK
;
A
#
# COMPACT_ATOMS: atom_id res chain seq x y z
N MET A 1 -4.76 18.75 3.78
CA MET A 1 -3.99 17.79 4.60
C MET A 1 -3.82 16.43 3.91
N GLY A 2 -4.90 15.74 3.50
CA GLY A 2 -4.81 14.41 2.88
C GLY A 2 -3.98 14.33 1.60
N PHE A 3 -4.03 15.35 0.74
CA PHE A 3 -3.23 15.40 -0.49
C PHE A 3 -1.72 15.34 -0.21
N ILE A 4 -1.24 16.18 0.73
CA ILE A 4 0.17 16.26 1.12
C ILE A 4 0.64 14.93 1.72
N ALA A 5 -0.19 14.31 2.57
CA ALA A 5 0.11 13.01 3.15
C ALA A 5 0.25 11.91 2.09
N GLY A 6 -0.62 11.91 1.07
CA GLY A 6 -0.53 10.97 -0.05
C GLY A 6 0.70 11.20 -0.92
N CYS A 7 1.06 12.46 -1.21
CA CYS A 7 2.31 12.78 -1.91
C CYS A 7 3.55 12.29 -1.14
N PHE A 8 3.57 12.46 0.18
CA PHE A 8 4.67 11.99 1.02
C PHE A 8 4.78 10.45 1.01
N LEU A 9 3.63 9.77 1.08
CA LEU A 9 3.57 8.31 1.00
C LEU A 9 4.08 7.78 -0.35
N VAL A 10 3.68 8.39 -1.46
CA VAL A 10 4.18 8.05 -2.81
C VAL A 10 5.68 8.31 -2.92
N ALA A 11 6.18 9.43 -2.40
CA ALA A 11 7.61 9.74 -2.40
C ALA A 11 8.42 8.72 -1.59
N MET A 12 7.89 8.28 -0.45
CA MET A 12 8.52 7.23 0.37
C MET A 12 8.56 5.89 -0.37
N ILE A 13 7.46 5.49 -1.01
CA ILE A 13 7.41 4.26 -1.83
C ILE A 13 8.43 4.34 -2.96
N ALA A 14 8.47 5.45 -3.71
CA ALA A 14 9.42 5.65 -4.79
C ALA A 14 10.87 5.55 -4.30
N LYS A 15 11.18 6.12 -3.12
CA LYS A 15 12.50 6.03 -2.51
C LYS A 15 12.88 4.60 -2.13
N VAL A 16 11.95 3.84 -1.54
CA VAL A 16 12.18 2.42 -1.20
C VAL A 16 12.43 1.58 -2.45
N PHE A 17 11.64 1.76 -3.51
CA PHE A 17 11.88 1.11 -4.79
C PHE A 17 13.21 1.50 -5.40
N TRP A 18 13.56 2.79 -5.36
CA TRP A 18 14.85 3.28 -5.84
C TRP A 18 16.00 2.63 -5.08
N ASP A 19 15.96 2.64 -3.75
CA ASP A 19 16.99 2.04 -2.91
C ASP A 19 17.08 0.52 -3.10
N PHE A 20 15.98 -0.15 -3.44
CA PHE A 20 15.97 -1.56 -3.83
C PHE A 20 16.68 -1.77 -5.19
N PHE A 21 16.38 -0.97 -6.21
CA PHE A 21 16.95 -1.13 -7.55
C PHE A 21 18.37 -0.57 -7.71
N THR A 22 18.77 0.47 -6.96
CA THR A 22 20.11 1.06 -7.05
C THR A 22 21.00 0.72 -5.86
N GLY A 23 20.47 0.05 -4.84
CA GLY A 23 21.21 -0.34 -3.65
C GLY A 23 22.25 -1.42 -3.90
N THR A 24 23.32 -1.39 -3.11
CA THR A 24 24.34 -2.44 -3.05
C THR A 24 23.70 -3.80 -2.76
N SER A 25 24.32 -4.89 -3.25
CA SER A 25 23.86 -6.27 -3.05
C SER A 25 23.57 -6.60 -1.57
N GLU A 26 24.34 -6.02 -0.66
CA GLU A 26 24.21 -6.18 0.79
C GLU A 26 22.89 -5.60 1.35
N LYS A 27 22.47 -4.41 0.89
CA LYS A 27 21.19 -3.80 1.31
C LYS A 27 19.99 -4.57 0.78
N ARG A 28 20.05 -5.06 -0.46
CA ARG A 28 19.01 -5.93 -1.02
C ARG A 28 18.87 -7.22 -0.22
N ARG A 29 19.99 -7.81 0.19
CA ARG A 29 20.01 -9.05 0.96
C ARG A 29 19.49 -8.86 2.39
N ALA A 30 19.81 -7.73 3.03
CA ALA A 30 19.25 -7.36 4.33
C ALA A 30 17.72 -7.17 4.25
N MET A 31 17.21 -6.48 3.22
CA MET A 31 15.76 -6.38 3.00
C MET A 31 15.14 -7.76 2.80
N LEU A 32 15.71 -8.62 1.96
CA LEU A 32 15.17 -9.98 1.75
C LEU A 32 15.17 -10.84 3.02
N GLN A 33 16.16 -10.70 3.90
CA GLN A 33 16.18 -11.39 5.20
C GLN A 33 15.08 -10.87 6.13
N GLU A 34 14.84 -9.57 6.14
CA GLU A 34 13.74 -8.97 6.90
C GLU A 34 12.38 -9.48 6.40
N TYR A 35 12.18 -9.50 5.07
CA TYR A 35 11.02 -10.12 4.42
C TYR A 35 10.85 -11.59 4.79
N ALA A 36 11.95 -12.36 4.85
CA ALA A 36 11.91 -13.77 5.24
C ALA A 36 11.54 -13.97 6.71
N SER A 37 11.86 -13.01 7.58
CA SER A 37 11.56 -13.10 9.01
C SER A 37 10.08 -12.87 9.34
N ARG A 38 9.38 -12.04 8.55
CA ARG A 38 7.96 -11.67 8.78
C ARG A 38 7.17 -11.53 7.47
N PRO A 39 7.03 -12.60 6.68
CA PRO A 39 6.47 -12.52 5.34
C PRO A 39 5.02 -12.00 5.32
N PHE A 40 4.21 -12.38 6.31
CA PHE A 40 2.81 -11.95 6.40
C PHE A 40 2.64 -10.45 6.71
N GLU A 41 3.48 -9.89 7.59
CA GLU A 41 3.44 -8.44 7.89
C GLU A 41 3.82 -7.63 6.65
N HIS A 42 4.84 -8.09 5.91
CA HIS A 42 5.25 -7.44 4.67
C HIS A 42 4.21 -7.55 3.56
N ILE A 43 3.59 -8.73 3.36
CA ILE A 43 2.50 -8.88 2.38
C ILE A 43 1.33 -7.95 2.73
N PHE A 44 0.94 -7.89 4.02
CA PHE A 44 -0.10 -6.99 4.48
C PHE A 44 0.25 -5.53 4.18
N LEU A 45 1.47 -5.10 4.51
CA LEU A 45 1.98 -3.75 4.23
C LEU A 45 1.98 -3.44 2.74
N THR A 46 2.45 -4.36 1.89
CA THR A 46 2.47 -4.17 0.43
C THR A 46 1.05 -3.98 -0.10
N VAL A 47 0.11 -4.86 0.29
CA VAL A 47 -1.28 -4.78 -0.16
C VAL A 47 -1.94 -3.49 0.34
N TRP A 48 -1.71 -3.11 1.60
CA TRP A 48 -2.23 -1.86 2.16
C TRP A 48 -1.66 -0.62 1.47
N MET A 49 -0.36 -0.61 1.14
CA MET A 49 0.26 0.46 0.34
C MET A 49 -0.34 0.52 -1.07
N THR A 50 -0.55 -0.62 -1.73
CA THR A 50 -1.20 -0.66 -3.05
C THR A 50 -2.58 -0.03 -3.03
N PHE A 51 -3.43 -0.39 -2.05
CA PHE A 51 -4.75 0.23 -1.92
C PHE A 51 -4.68 1.72 -1.55
N SER A 52 -3.71 2.12 -0.74
CA SER A 52 -3.47 3.55 -0.42
C SER A 52 -3.13 4.36 -1.67
N VAL A 53 -2.28 3.80 -2.54
CA VAL A 53 -1.89 4.40 -3.82
C VAL A 53 -3.07 4.43 -4.77
N MET A 54 -3.81 3.33 -4.93
CA MET A 54 -5.02 3.28 -5.77
C MET A 54 -6.08 4.30 -5.32
N PHE A 55 -6.29 4.42 -4.01
CA PHE A 55 -7.18 5.42 -3.44
C PHE A 55 -6.72 6.85 -3.75
N PHE A 56 -5.44 7.14 -3.50
CA PHE A 56 -4.88 8.47 -3.74
C PHE A 56 -4.92 8.85 -5.23
N PHE A 57 -4.39 7.99 -6.11
CA PHE A 57 -4.40 8.26 -7.54
C PHE A 57 -5.81 8.27 -8.12
N GLY A 58 -6.70 7.40 -7.64
CA GLY A 58 -8.07 7.36 -8.09
C GLY A 58 -8.88 8.62 -7.73
N ILE A 59 -8.58 9.29 -6.60
CA ILE A 59 -9.24 10.55 -6.23
C ILE A 59 -8.61 11.76 -6.90
N PHE A 60 -7.28 11.84 -6.88
CA PHE A 60 -6.57 13.07 -7.26
C PHE A 60 -6.16 13.13 -8.73
N PHE A 61 -6.16 11.99 -9.44
CA PHE A 61 -5.85 11.92 -10.86
C PHE A 61 -7.05 11.32 -11.63
N PRO A 62 -7.91 12.14 -12.24
CA PRO A 62 -9.15 11.67 -12.88
C PRO A 62 -8.93 10.63 -13.98
N LEU A 63 -7.80 10.74 -14.71
CA LEU A 63 -7.35 9.74 -15.69
C LEU A 63 -7.25 8.31 -15.13
N PHE A 64 -6.89 8.16 -13.86
CA PHE A 64 -6.80 6.87 -13.17
C PHE A 64 -8.08 6.54 -12.41
N GLY A 65 -8.82 7.55 -11.92
CA GLY A 65 -10.06 7.35 -11.17
C GLY A 65 -11.17 6.70 -11.97
N GLU A 66 -11.33 7.06 -13.23
CA GLU A 66 -12.43 6.57 -14.09
C GLU A 66 -12.15 5.20 -14.73
N ILE A 67 -10.96 4.61 -14.49
CA ILE A 67 -10.64 3.29 -15.02
C ILE A 67 -11.51 2.24 -14.32
N LEU A 68 -12.23 1.46 -15.12
CA LEU A 68 -13.06 0.36 -14.65
C LEU A 68 -12.17 -0.87 -14.42
N LEU A 69 -12.00 -1.27 -13.16
CA LEU A 69 -11.16 -2.41 -12.79
C LEU A 69 -11.90 -3.74 -12.84
N THR A 70 -13.23 -3.72 -12.82
CA THR A 70 -14.07 -4.92 -12.79
C THR A 70 -15.13 -4.88 -13.88
N ASN A 71 -15.62 -6.05 -14.30
CA ASN A 71 -16.77 -6.17 -15.21
C ASN A 71 -18.06 -5.53 -14.64
N GLY A 72 -18.07 -5.21 -13.34
CA GLY A 72 -19.16 -4.51 -12.66
C GLY A 72 -19.07 -2.99 -12.72
N GLY A 73 -18.06 -2.42 -13.38
CA GLY A 73 -17.91 -0.97 -13.53
C GLY A 73 -17.33 -0.25 -12.31
N TRP A 74 -16.57 -0.95 -11.45
CA TRP A 74 -16.01 -0.33 -10.25
C TRP A 74 -14.81 0.52 -10.61
N GLN A 75 -14.79 1.73 -10.06
CA GLN A 75 -13.75 2.72 -10.28
C GLN A 75 -12.55 2.46 -9.36
N VAL A 76 -11.35 2.89 -9.80
CA VAL A 76 -10.08 2.62 -9.08
C VAL A 76 -10.11 3.12 -7.64
N TRP A 77 -10.71 4.29 -7.41
CA TRP A 77 -10.80 4.86 -6.08
C TRP A 77 -11.75 4.07 -5.17
N GLU A 78 -12.83 3.47 -5.70
CA GLU A 78 -13.78 2.67 -4.92
C GLU A 78 -13.10 1.40 -4.38
N VAL A 79 -12.36 0.72 -5.25
CA VAL A 79 -11.54 -0.44 -4.88
C VAL A 79 -10.46 -0.03 -3.88
N GLY A 80 -9.83 1.13 -4.10
CA GLY A 80 -8.84 1.71 -3.19
C GLY A 80 -9.39 1.98 -1.80
N ILE A 81 -10.58 2.60 -1.68
CA ILE A 81 -11.24 2.87 -0.39
C ILE A 81 -11.51 1.57 0.35
N ILE A 82 -12.18 0.62 -0.30
CA ILE A 82 -12.62 -0.61 0.34
C ILE A 82 -11.41 -1.42 0.81
N GLY A 83 -10.39 -1.52 -0.02
CA GLY A 83 -9.14 -2.18 0.35
C GLY A 83 -8.41 -1.47 1.48
N PHE A 84 -8.29 -0.14 1.44
CA PHE A 84 -7.60 0.63 2.47
C PHE A 84 -8.28 0.51 3.83
N PHE A 85 -9.57 0.85 3.92
CA PHE A 85 -10.32 0.82 5.17
C PHE A 85 -10.58 -0.62 5.66
N GLY A 86 -10.83 -1.56 4.74
CA GLY A 86 -10.99 -2.97 5.09
C GLY A 86 -9.74 -3.55 5.74
N MET A 87 -8.56 -3.26 5.17
CA MET A 87 -7.28 -3.69 5.74
C MET A 87 -7.00 -3.02 7.09
N THR A 88 -7.27 -1.71 7.24
CA THR A 88 -7.14 -1.03 8.53
C THR A 88 -8.06 -1.62 9.59
N ALA A 89 -9.31 -1.94 9.25
CA ALA A 89 -10.25 -2.58 10.16
C ALA A 89 -9.78 -3.98 10.59
N ILE A 90 -9.30 -4.80 9.64
CA ILE A 90 -8.73 -6.12 9.92
C ILE A 90 -7.54 -6.00 10.89
N HIS A 91 -6.65 -5.04 10.65
CA HIS A 91 -5.48 -4.85 11.51
C HIS A 91 -5.86 -4.45 12.93
N ILE A 92 -6.81 -3.52 13.10
CA ILE A 92 -7.33 -3.11 14.42
C ILE A 92 -7.93 -4.32 15.14
N PHE A 93 -8.78 -5.09 14.45
CA PHE A 93 -9.46 -6.25 15.02
C PHE A 93 -8.48 -7.36 15.45
N ILE A 94 -7.43 -7.62 14.67
CA ILE A 94 -6.39 -8.60 15.02
C ILE A 94 -5.59 -8.12 16.24
N ASN A 95 -5.23 -6.83 16.29
CA ASN A 95 -4.46 -6.29 17.41
C ASN A 95 -5.23 -6.21 18.72
N GLU A 96 -6.54 -5.94 18.67
CA GLU A 96 -7.40 -5.99 19.86
C GLU A 96 -7.52 -7.41 20.41
N ASN A 97 -7.62 -8.42 19.55
CA ASN A 97 -7.67 -9.82 20.00
C ASN A 97 -6.36 -10.34 20.59
N LYS A 98 -5.20 -9.77 20.23
CA LYS A 98 -3.90 -10.10 20.85
C LYS A 98 -3.73 -9.55 22.28
N LYS A 99 -4.59 -8.64 22.73
CA LYS A 99 -4.53 -8.04 24.08
C LYS A 99 -5.40 -8.75 25.12
N LYS A 100 -6.19 -9.75 24.73
CA LYS A 100 -6.96 -10.63 25.64
C LYS A 100 -6.21 -11.93 25.86
#